data_AF-A0A1M7BBT3-F1
#
_entry.id   AF-A0A1M7BBT3-F1
#
_cell.length_a   1.000
_cell.length_b   1.000
_cell.length_c   1.000
_cell.angle_alpha   90.00
_cell.angle_beta   90.00
_cell.angle_gamma   90.00
#
_symmetry.space_group_name_H-M   'P 1'
#
loop_
_entity.id
_entity.type
_entity.pdbx_description
1 polymer ?
#
loop_
_entity_poly.entity_id
_entity_poly.type
_entity_poly.pdbx_seq_one_letter_code
_entity_poly.pdbx_strand_id
1 'polypeptide(L)'
;MENLIQQIEKDLKNNKLELHSEPFFNFFADESNIVQGPHICQAVLFFNKALQILDIEPAEADREEHVLTGDYFFSQFYKILAAHNEYKVINDVSGISKVITSKKSAYARIPENPSHKELQHLLFAPLIYLVDNGYAHESLFNLIDQYIEDVDADRLPYITKKFG
;
A
#
# COMPACT_ATOMS: atom_id res chain seq x y z
N MET A 1 14.13 -9.11 -4.64
CA MET A 1 13.02 -8.18 -4.97
C MET A 1 12.87 -8.00 -6.49
N GLU A 2 13.96 -7.65 -7.19
CA GLU A 2 13.97 -7.29 -8.61
C GLU A 2 13.33 -8.33 -9.57
N ASN A 3 13.68 -9.61 -9.44
CA ASN A 3 13.07 -10.68 -10.25
C ASN A 3 11.54 -10.80 -10.06
N LEU A 4 11.04 -10.50 -8.86
CA LEU A 4 9.59 -10.53 -8.61
C LEU A 4 8.90 -9.31 -9.21
N ILE A 5 9.50 -8.11 -9.10
CA ILE A 5 8.96 -6.90 -9.74
C ILE A 5 8.87 -7.10 -11.26
N GLN A 6 9.95 -7.58 -11.89
CA GLN A 6 9.95 -7.88 -13.33
C GLN A 6 8.88 -8.92 -13.71
N GLN A 7 8.66 -9.91 -12.86
CA GLN A 7 7.60 -10.90 -13.08
C GLN A 7 6.20 -10.28 -12.96
N ILE A 8 5.98 -9.39 -11.99
CA ILE A 8 4.72 -8.66 -11.81
C ILE A 8 4.43 -7.76 -13.01
N GLU A 9 5.41 -6.97 -13.45
CA GLU A 9 5.27 -6.09 -14.62
C GLU A 9 4.96 -6.89 -15.88
N LYS A 10 5.61 -8.05 -16.04
CA LYS A 10 5.34 -8.98 -17.14
C LYS A 10 3.94 -9.60 -17.07
N ASP A 11 3.52 -10.06 -15.88
CA ASP A 11 2.22 -10.69 -15.66
C ASP A 11 1.07 -9.73 -15.94
N LEU A 12 1.23 -8.47 -15.56
CA LEU A 12 0.25 -7.42 -15.77
C LEU A 12 0.23 -6.89 -17.21
N LYS A 13 1.22 -7.25 -18.06
CA LYS A 13 1.45 -6.68 -19.41
C LYS A 13 1.45 -5.14 -19.42
N ASN A 14 1.72 -4.52 -18.27
CA ASN A 14 1.45 -3.12 -18.03
C ASN A 14 2.72 -2.41 -17.60
N ASN A 15 3.43 -1.85 -18.59
CA ASN A 15 4.64 -1.03 -18.35
C ASN A 15 4.34 0.31 -17.63
N LYS A 16 3.09 0.58 -17.27
CA LYS A 16 2.66 1.86 -16.67
C LYS A 16 2.86 1.95 -15.15
N LEU A 17 3.00 0.83 -14.45
CA LEU A 17 3.08 0.83 -12.99
C LEU A 17 4.44 1.30 -12.46
N GLU A 18 5.48 1.27 -13.30
CA GLU A 18 6.88 1.66 -12.99
C GLU A 18 7.28 1.30 -11.54
N LEU A 19 7.03 0.05 -11.12
CA LEU A 19 7.20 -0.34 -9.71
C LEU A 19 8.67 -0.22 -9.28
N HIS A 20 9.60 -0.33 -10.23
CA HIS A 20 11.02 -0.09 -10.03
C HIS A 20 11.38 1.38 -9.71
N SER A 21 10.54 2.36 -10.08
CA SER A 21 10.75 3.78 -9.74
C SER A 21 10.02 4.18 -8.46
N GLU A 22 9.21 3.28 -7.88
CA GLU A 22 8.44 3.58 -6.68
C GLU A 22 9.32 3.59 -5.42
N PRO A 23 9.30 4.67 -4.61
CA PRO A 23 10.21 4.84 -3.49
C PRO A 23 10.16 3.70 -2.45
N PHE A 24 8.98 3.16 -2.18
CA PHE A 24 8.82 2.06 -1.22
C PHE A 24 9.39 0.73 -1.72
N PHE A 25 9.32 0.47 -3.03
CA PHE A 25 9.96 -0.71 -3.62
C PHE A 25 11.48 -0.61 -3.59
N ASN A 26 12.02 0.59 -3.82
CA ASN A 26 13.45 0.86 -3.68
C ASN A 26 13.92 0.72 -2.22
N PHE A 27 13.12 1.20 -1.26
CA PHE A 27 13.40 1.05 0.16
C PHE A 27 13.59 -0.43 0.55
N PHE A 28 12.66 -1.30 0.14
CA PHE A 28 12.72 -2.74 0.43
C PHE A 28 13.60 -3.55 -0.53
N ALA A 29 14.18 -2.92 -1.56
CA ALA A 29 15.21 -3.54 -2.39
C ALA A 29 16.58 -3.53 -1.68
N ASP A 30 16.82 -2.56 -0.80
CA ASP A 30 17.98 -2.52 0.08
C ASP A 30 17.73 -3.38 1.33
N GLU A 31 18.43 -4.51 1.42
CA GLU A 31 18.30 -5.46 2.53
C GLU A 31 18.65 -4.86 3.89
N SER A 32 19.43 -3.77 3.96
CA SER A 32 19.76 -3.11 5.22
C SER A 32 18.56 -2.42 5.88
N ASN A 33 17.49 -2.15 5.11
CA ASN A 33 16.24 -1.60 5.62
C ASN A 33 15.28 -2.67 6.19
N ILE A 34 15.59 -3.96 5.98
CA ILE A 34 14.81 -5.10 6.46
C ILE A 34 15.47 -5.65 7.72
N VAL A 35 14.74 -5.62 8.84
CA VAL A 35 15.23 -6.16 10.12
C VAL A 35 15.09 -7.68 10.14
N GLN A 36 13.93 -8.18 9.72
CA GLN A 36 13.63 -9.62 9.61
C GLN A 36 12.43 -9.86 8.70
N GLY A 37 12.27 -11.11 8.25
CA GLY A 37 11.10 -11.52 7.45
C GLY A 37 10.99 -10.74 6.13
N PRO A 38 11.97 -10.86 5.20
CA PRO A 38 11.92 -10.15 3.92
C PRO A 38 10.67 -10.47 3.10
N HIS A 39 10.17 -11.71 3.19
CA HIS A 39 8.91 -12.12 2.57
C HIS A 39 7.69 -11.41 3.17
N ILE A 40 7.71 -11.10 4.48
CA ILE A 40 6.66 -10.34 5.16
C ILE A 40 6.68 -8.89 4.69
N CYS A 41 7.85 -8.25 4.70
CA CYS A 41 8.00 -6.86 4.23
C CYS A 41 7.50 -6.73 2.79
N GLN A 42 7.91 -7.66 1.92
CA GLN A 42 7.48 -7.70 0.52
C GLN A 42 5.97 -7.91 0.36
N ALA A 43 5.39 -8.89 1.07
CA ALA A 43 3.97 -9.17 0.98
C ALA A 43 3.14 -7.96 1.44
N VAL A 44 3.51 -7.36 2.57
CA VAL A 44 2.80 -6.21 3.15
C VAL A 44 2.95 -4.97 2.27
N LEU A 45 4.09 -4.78 1.60
CA LEU A 45 4.25 -3.76 0.57
C LEU A 45 3.23 -3.93 -0.57
N PHE A 46 3.06 -5.14 -1.09
CA PHE A 46 2.04 -5.41 -2.12
C PHE A 46 0.63 -5.13 -1.62
N PHE A 47 0.33 -5.51 -0.37
CA PHE A 47 -0.97 -5.21 0.23
C PHE A 47 -1.21 -3.71 0.34
N ASN A 48 -0.20 -2.94 0.76
CA ASN A 48 -0.29 -1.49 0.82
C ASN A 48 -0.51 -0.89 -0.58
N LYS A 49 0.22 -1.37 -1.58
CA LYS A 49 0.06 -0.94 -2.98
C LYS A 49 -1.34 -1.22 -3.50
N ALA A 50 -1.91 -2.38 -3.19
CA ALA A 50 -3.27 -2.72 -3.56
C ALA A 50 -4.28 -1.72 -2.98
N LEU A 51 -4.13 -1.33 -1.71
CA LEU A 51 -4.99 -0.32 -1.09
C LEU A 51 -4.83 1.05 -1.75
N GLN A 52 -3.60 1.47 -2.05
CA GLN A 52 -3.35 2.75 -2.74
C GLN A 52 -3.94 2.79 -4.15
N ILE A 53 -3.91 1.66 -4.87
CA ILE A 53 -4.60 1.55 -6.16
C ILE A 53 -6.08 1.84 -5.95
N LEU A 54 -6.74 1.15 -5.01
CA LEU A 54 -8.16 1.36 -4.72
C LEU A 54 -8.53 2.78 -4.23
N ASP A 55 -7.56 3.55 -3.72
CA ASP A 55 -7.77 4.93 -3.31
C ASP A 55 -7.83 5.93 -4.48
N ILE A 56 -7.38 5.52 -5.67
CA ILE A 56 -7.36 6.35 -6.88
C ILE A 56 -8.60 6.04 -7.72
N GLU A 57 -9.30 7.07 -8.19
CA GLU A 57 -10.38 6.88 -9.16
C GLU A 57 -9.79 6.71 -10.57
N PRO A 58 -9.96 5.54 -11.22
CA PRO A 58 -9.48 5.35 -12.59
C PRO A 58 -10.40 6.04 -13.60
N ALA A 59 -9.87 6.33 -14.78
CA ALA A 59 -10.71 6.66 -15.92
C ALA A 59 -11.63 5.48 -16.27
N GLU A 60 -12.81 5.76 -16.84
CA GLU A 60 -13.81 4.72 -17.15
C GLU A 60 -13.24 3.60 -18.04
N ALA A 61 -12.38 3.96 -19.01
CA ALA A 61 -11.72 3.01 -19.91
C ALA A 61 -10.72 2.07 -19.22
N ASP A 62 -10.15 2.50 -18.08
CA ASP A 62 -9.10 1.77 -17.35
C ASP A 62 -9.65 1.07 -16.10
N ARG A 63 -10.98 1.16 -15.84
CA ARG A 63 -11.59 0.69 -14.59
C ARG A 63 -11.39 -0.80 -14.34
N GLU A 64 -11.58 -1.63 -15.36
CA GLU A 64 -11.40 -3.09 -15.24
C GLU A 64 -9.94 -3.44 -14.93
N GLU A 65 -9.00 -2.87 -15.68
CA GLU A 65 -7.57 -3.08 -15.47
C GLU A 65 -7.11 -2.62 -14.08
N HIS A 66 -7.62 -1.47 -13.63
CA HIS A 66 -7.34 -0.92 -12.32
C HIS A 66 -7.78 -1.87 -11.19
N VAL A 67 -9.00 -2.40 -11.26
CA VAL A 67 -9.51 -3.38 -10.27
C VAL A 67 -8.67 -4.66 -10.30
N LEU A 68 -8.42 -5.21 -11.49
CA LEU A 68 -7.64 -6.44 -11.65
C LEU A 68 -6.21 -6.29 -11.13
N THR A 69 -5.61 -5.11 -11.30
CA THR A 69 -4.27 -4.81 -10.77
C THR A 69 -4.27 -4.83 -9.25
N GLY A 70 -5.27 -4.19 -8.61
CA GLY A 70 -5.42 -4.25 -7.14
C GLY A 70 -5.59 -5.68 -6.63
N ASP A 71 -6.48 -6.44 -7.25
CA ASP A 71 -6.73 -7.85 -6.90
C ASP A 71 -5.47 -8.73 -7.07
N TYR A 72 -4.68 -8.48 -8.11
CA TYR A 72 -3.42 -9.16 -8.32
C TYR A 72 -2.45 -8.92 -7.14
N PHE A 73 -2.26 -7.67 -6.71
CA PHE A 73 -1.39 -7.38 -5.57
C PHE A 73 -1.89 -8.01 -4.27
N PHE A 74 -3.19 -8.00 -4.01
CA PHE A 74 -3.76 -8.75 -2.88
C PHE A 74 -3.47 -10.25 -2.98
N SER A 75 -3.59 -10.84 -4.17
CA SER A 75 -3.30 -12.26 -4.37
C SER A 75 -1.83 -12.60 -4.07
N GLN A 76 -0.89 -11.72 -4.43
CA GLN A 76 0.53 -11.91 -4.12
C GLN A 76 0.78 -11.84 -2.60
N PHE A 77 0.14 -10.91 -1.89
CA PHE A 77 0.20 -10.85 -0.43
C PHE A 77 -0.21 -12.19 0.21
N TYR A 78 -1.40 -12.70 -0.14
CA TYR A 78 -1.89 -13.95 0.44
C TYR A 78 -1.01 -15.14 0.05
N LYS A 79 -0.57 -15.21 -1.21
CA LYS A 79 0.27 -16.29 -1.73
C LYS A 79 1.61 -16.36 -1.00
N ILE A 80 2.30 -15.23 -0.84
CA ILE A 80 3.63 -15.17 -0.20
C ILE A 80 3.52 -15.58 1.27
N LEU A 81 2.57 -15.00 2.01
CA LEU A 81 2.43 -15.29 3.44
C LEU A 81 1.93 -16.71 3.72
N ALA A 82 0.98 -17.22 2.92
CA ALA A 82 0.50 -18.59 3.07
C ALA A 82 1.60 -19.62 2.79
N ALA A 83 2.47 -19.37 1.81
CA ALA A 83 3.61 -20.25 1.52
C ALA A 83 4.62 -20.35 2.69
N HIS A 84 4.65 -19.35 3.56
CA HIS A 84 5.53 -19.30 4.74
C HIS A 84 4.79 -19.52 6.07
N ASN A 85 3.50 -19.88 6.03
CA ASN A 85 2.64 -20.08 7.20
C ASN A 85 2.49 -18.83 8.10
N GLU A 86 2.60 -17.63 7.54
CA GLU A 86 2.52 -16.34 8.26
C GLU A 86 1.08 -15.90 8.53
N TYR A 87 0.25 -16.81 9.05
CA TYR A 87 -1.20 -16.57 9.20
C TYR A 87 -1.53 -15.45 10.18
N LYS A 88 -0.67 -15.20 11.18
CA LYS A 88 -0.81 -14.07 12.09
C LYS A 88 -0.73 -12.75 11.33
N VAL A 89 0.27 -12.57 10.48
CA VAL A 89 0.45 -11.38 9.65
C VAL A 89 -0.74 -11.20 8.71
N ILE A 90 -1.24 -12.28 8.10
CA ILE A 90 -2.43 -12.24 7.24
C ILE A 90 -3.62 -11.67 8.02
N ASN A 91 -3.87 -12.18 9.22
CA ASN A 91 -4.99 -11.76 10.05
C ASN A 91 -4.85 -10.30 10.52
N ASP A 92 -3.67 -9.92 10.98
CA ASP A 92 -3.42 -8.59 11.53
C ASP A 92 -3.55 -7.52 10.44
N VAL A 93 -2.92 -7.72 9.28
CA VAL A 93 -2.95 -6.77 8.16
C VAL A 93 -4.34 -6.69 7.51
N SER A 94 -5.06 -7.82 7.42
CA SER A 94 -6.48 -7.83 7.00
C SER A 94 -7.39 -7.12 8.00
N GLY A 95 -7.11 -7.24 9.30
CA GLY A 95 -7.81 -6.51 10.35
C GLY A 95 -7.60 -5.00 10.23
N ILE A 96 -6.35 -4.59 9.99
CA ILE A 96 -5.97 -3.19 9.74
C ILE A 96 -6.73 -2.62 8.53
N SER A 97 -6.79 -3.35 7.41
CA SER A 97 -7.49 -2.86 6.20
C SER A 97 -8.96 -2.60 6.44
N LYS A 98 -9.66 -3.47 7.20
CA LYS A 98 -11.06 -3.29 7.55
C LYS A 98 -11.29 -2.00 8.35
N VAL A 99 -10.39 -1.70 9.29
CA VAL A 99 -10.44 -0.48 10.09
C VAL A 99 -10.19 0.75 9.21
N ILE A 100 -9.17 0.72 8.35
CA ILE A 100 -8.85 1.81 7.41
C ILE A 100 -10.03 2.08 6.49
N THR A 101 -10.58 1.07 5.81
CA THR A 101 -11.70 1.23 4.88
C THR A 101 -12.93 1.82 5.57
N SER A 102 -13.20 1.39 6.81
CA SER A 102 -14.29 1.96 7.62
C SER A 102 -14.06 3.44 7.93
N LYS A 103 -12.82 3.83 8.30
CA LYS A 103 -12.45 5.22 8.55
C LYS A 103 -12.50 6.08 7.28
N LYS A 104 -11.97 5.61 6.16
CA LYS A 104 -12.05 6.31 4.86
C LYS A 104 -13.50 6.58 4.45
N SER A 105 -14.36 5.57 4.60
CA SER A 105 -15.81 5.74 4.34
C SER A 105 -16.47 6.79 5.24
N ALA A 106 -16.01 6.93 6.49
CA ALA A 106 -16.48 7.99 7.38
C ALA A 106 -15.97 9.38 6.94
N TYR A 107 -14.69 9.50 6.56
CA TYR A 107 -14.10 10.74 6.04
C TYR A 107 -14.79 11.23 4.77
N ALA A 108 -15.19 10.33 3.86
CA ALA A 108 -15.97 10.69 2.67
C ALA A 108 -17.36 11.32 2.97
N ARG A 109 -17.83 11.23 4.22
CA ARG A 109 -19.14 11.76 4.66
C ARG A 109 -19.02 13.06 5.47
N ILE A 110 -17.83 13.44 5.89
CA ILE A 110 -17.61 14.67 6.69
C ILE A 110 -16.86 15.73 5.86
N PRO A 111 -17.02 17.03 6.18
CA PRO A 111 -16.37 18.11 5.46
C PRO A 111 -14.89 18.31 5.84
N GLU A 112 -14.43 17.61 6.88
CA GLU A 112 -13.11 17.80 7.46
C GLU A 112 -12.08 16.90 6.78
N ASN A 113 -10.98 17.50 6.37
CA ASN A 113 -9.83 16.75 5.90
C ASN A 113 -9.11 16.10 7.09
N PRO A 114 -8.59 14.87 6.94
CA PRO A 114 -7.81 14.24 7.98
C PRO A 114 -6.53 15.03 8.29
N SER A 115 -6.09 14.98 9.55
CA SER A 115 -4.77 15.49 9.92
C SER A 115 -3.67 14.72 9.22
N HIS A 116 -2.47 15.31 9.10
CA HIS A 116 -1.31 14.65 8.50
C HIS A 116 -1.06 13.25 9.09
N LYS A 117 -1.08 13.12 10.42
CA LYS A 117 -0.91 11.83 11.13
C LYS A 117 -2.03 10.83 10.82
N GLU A 118 -3.27 11.30 10.66
CA GLU A 118 -4.38 10.42 10.30
C GLU A 118 -4.25 9.98 8.84
N LEU A 119 -3.82 10.87 7.93
CA LEU A 119 -3.59 10.56 6.52
C LEU A 119 -2.51 9.48 6.35
N GLN A 120 -1.42 9.56 7.12
CA GLN A 120 -0.41 8.49 7.21
C GLN A 120 -1.04 7.15 7.59
N HIS A 121 -1.87 7.12 8.63
CA HIS A 121 -2.51 5.87 9.06
C HIS A 121 -3.52 5.36 8.02
N LEU A 122 -4.24 6.24 7.33
CA LEU A 122 -5.22 5.85 6.32
C LEU A 122 -4.54 5.25 5.07
N LEU A 123 -3.37 5.76 4.69
CA LEU A 123 -2.69 5.33 3.46
C LEU A 123 -1.63 4.26 3.68
N PHE A 124 -1.02 4.22 4.88
CA PHE A 124 0.21 3.46 5.13
C PHE A 124 0.19 2.59 6.39
N ALA A 125 -0.95 2.43 7.08
CA ALA A 125 -1.00 1.58 8.27
C ALA A 125 -0.46 0.14 8.09
N PRO A 126 -0.56 -0.53 6.92
CA PRO A 126 0.15 -1.78 6.70
C PRO A 126 1.68 -1.65 6.78
N LEU A 127 2.27 -0.58 6.23
CA LEU A 127 3.72 -0.33 6.34
C LEU A 127 4.12 0.07 7.76
N ILE A 128 3.29 0.85 8.45
CA ILE A 128 3.49 1.20 9.87
C ILE A 128 3.53 -0.08 10.72
N TYR A 129 2.65 -1.05 10.45
CA TYR A 129 2.65 -2.36 11.11
C TYR A 129 4.00 -3.09 10.99
N LEU A 130 4.71 -2.96 9.85
CA LEU A 130 6.03 -3.57 9.68
C LEU A 130 7.06 -2.99 10.65
N VAL A 131 7.02 -1.68 10.88
CA VAL A 131 7.94 -1.02 11.83
C VAL A 131 7.55 -1.37 13.26
N ASP A 132 6.27 -1.25 13.62
CA ASP A 132 5.76 -1.50 14.98
C ASP A 132 6.02 -2.93 15.46
N ASN A 133 6.12 -3.90 14.54
CA ASN A 133 6.41 -5.30 14.85
C ASN A 133 7.86 -5.71 14.57
N GLY A 134 8.73 -4.75 14.26
CA GLY A 134 10.18 -4.97 14.10
C GLY A 134 10.55 -5.78 12.86
N TYR A 135 9.78 -5.69 11.78
CA TYR A 135 10.12 -6.27 10.47
C TYR A 135 10.95 -5.31 9.62
N ALA A 136 10.69 -4.00 9.71
CA ALA A 136 11.35 -2.96 8.92
C ALA A 136 11.98 -1.88 9.82
N HIS A 137 13.00 -1.19 9.30
CA HIS A 137 13.68 -0.12 10.01
C HIS A 137 12.78 1.14 10.14
N GLU A 138 12.94 1.90 11.23
CA GLU A 138 12.15 3.11 11.53
C GLU A 138 12.30 4.22 10.49
N SER A 139 13.37 4.17 9.68
CA SER A 139 13.58 5.07 8.53
C SER A 139 12.45 5.01 7.50
N LEU A 140 11.63 3.94 7.52
CA LEU A 140 10.42 3.86 6.71
C LEU A 140 9.41 4.96 7.04
N PHE A 141 9.33 5.42 8.30
CA PHE A 141 8.46 6.54 8.66
C PHE A 141 8.86 7.82 7.95
N ASN A 142 10.16 8.10 7.83
CA ASN A 142 10.62 9.29 7.10
C ASN A 142 10.19 9.26 5.63
N LEU A 143 10.20 8.08 5.01
CA LEU A 143 9.76 7.91 3.62
C LEU A 143 8.24 8.09 3.48
N ILE A 144 7.47 7.59 4.45
CA ILE A 144 6.02 7.81 4.53
C ILE A 144 5.73 9.31 4.67
N ASP A 145 6.42 10.00 5.57
CA ASP A 145 6.25 11.44 5.81
C ASP A 145 6.49 12.24 4.53
N GLN A 146 7.61 11.98 3.84
CA GLN A 146 7.94 12.63 2.55
C GLN A 146 6.87 12.37 1.50
N TYR A 147 6.38 11.13 1.38
CA TYR A 147 5.33 10.81 0.41
C TYR A 147 4.03 11.57 0.69
N ILE A 148 3.65 11.72 1.97
CA ILE A 148 2.45 12.47 2.34
C ILE A 148 2.59 13.96 2.04
N GLU A 149 3.77 14.54 2.22
CA GLU A 149 4.04 15.94 1.86
C GLU A 149 3.91 16.18 0.35
N ASP A 150 4.32 15.19 -0.47
CA ASP A 150 4.27 15.26 -1.93
C ASP A 150 2.93 14.83 -2.53
N VAL A 151 2.06 14.20 -1.75
CA VAL A 151 0.76 13.71 -2.23
C VAL A 151 -0.18 14.88 -2.53
N ASP A 152 -0.63 14.93 -3.77
CA ASP A 152 -1.73 15.81 -4.17
C ASP A 152 -3.04 15.26 -3.58
N ALA A 153 -3.50 15.90 -2.50
CA ALA A 153 -4.75 15.58 -1.82
C ALA A 153 -5.94 15.55 -2.79
N ASP A 154 -5.90 16.32 -3.88
CA ASP A 154 -6.96 16.36 -4.89
C ASP A 154 -7.14 15.03 -5.65
N ARG A 155 -6.18 14.11 -5.54
CA ARG A 155 -6.19 12.78 -6.17
C ARG A 155 -6.68 11.67 -5.24
N LEU A 156 -7.13 12.01 -4.03
CA LEU A 156 -7.63 11.06 -3.01
C LEU A 156 -9.13 11.27 -2.75
N PRO A 157 -10.02 10.96 -3.71
CA PRO A 157 -11.45 11.28 -3.64
C PRO A 157 -12.18 10.61 -2.47
N TYR A 158 -11.65 9.49 -1.98
CA TYR A 158 -12.22 8.75 -0.84
C TYR A 158 -11.72 9.22 0.52
N ILE A 159 -10.84 10.23 0.55
CA ILE A 159 -10.20 10.76 1.77
C ILE A 159 -10.42 12.28 1.89
N THR A 160 -10.48 13.00 0.78
CA THR A 160 -10.76 14.43 0.73
C THR A 160 -11.95 14.71 -0.17
N LYS A 161 -13.05 15.20 0.40
CA LYS A 161 -14.22 15.59 -0.37
C LYS A 161 -14.05 17.04 -0.84
N LYS A 162 -13.92 17.27 -2.15
CA LYS A 162 -14.17 18.60 -2.71
C LYS A 162 -15.69 18.83 -2.71
N PHE A 163 -16.16 19.82 -1.95
CA PHE A 163 -17.43 20.43 -2.28
C PHE A 163 -17.24 21.18 -3.59
N GLY A 164 -17.87 20.69 -4.66
CA GLY A 164 -18.23 21.51 -5.81
C GLY A 164 -19.48 22.32 -5.48
#